data_AF-A0A9E3WK54-F1
#
_entry.id   AF-A0A9E3WK54-F1
#
_cell.length_a   1.000
_cell.length_b   1.000
_cell.length_c   1.000
_cell.angle_alpha   90.00
_cell.angle_beta   90.00
_cell.angle_gamma   90.00
#
_symmetry.space_group_name_H-M   'P 1'
#
loop_
_entity.id
_entity.type
_entity.pdbx_description
1 polymer ?
#
loop_
_entity_poly.entity_id
_entity_poly.type
_entity_poly.pdbx_seq_one_letter_code
_entity_poly.pdbx_strand_id
1 'polypeptide(L)'
;MKHTFRRWAFVAFLIGLAFTLGYVGFSQLLHATPTAHNNGDATYLTIQLFFLESGMVEGPMNLPLQIARFLAPISAAYALVQTATVVFSLQLQRVWLRLIGGHVIVCGLGTKGVRLVEQLRGAGKRVVVIEPDEQNLDLSRCRALGATVLSGRADDPWMLRKAVTRRASTLIAVVGDDGVNIETAVRAHGIQRDKSDGSLQCVIHVSDPHLQNILKQHAIFSRVDDPFELSFFNTFETAARVMLREPPLWAGPGQTDKLAMHVLIVGFGRIGEALISRLVRDWRIDHPHNHHELNITVVDLAAAKQEDIFKLRHPELATASRSRFLSVDVRSAAFASGEFLEAEDWNPNIDAAFVCLPRDSIAAFTALTLRRWLSAEVPIIVRMSEETGIATLLETQEGNAVLSGVRAVGLAEITCNLNTVLGGTREQLAQAIHQGYIQDQLTLGKTVADNPSMRSWHELPPDLKNSNRAQADDIPIKLRAVKCEMRLKATEPINVIEFSDNEIELLAETEHRRFVKEREDAGWEYGEVKDVKNRKSPYLVAWSDDRLPEDVKDYDRNAVRRLPMILAKADYEVSRIE
;
A
#
# COMPACT_ATOMS: atom_id res chain seq x y z
N MET A 1 19.60 -8.17 -21.94
CA MET A 1 20.40 -8.38 -23.17
C MET A 1 21.70 -9.18 -22.94
N LYS A 2 22.62 -8.77 -22.04
CA LYS A 2 23.91 -9.48 -21.83
C LYS A 2 23.79 -10.97 -21.44
N HIS A 3 22.79 -11.34 -20.65
CA HIS A 3 22.57 -12.73 -20.23
C HIS A 3 22.07 -13.63 -21.37
N THR A 4 21.21 -13.10 -22.24
CA THR A 4 20.68 -13.80 -23.42
C THR A 4 21.79 -14.06 -24.43
N PHE A 5 22.65 -13.06 -24.66
CA PHE A 5 23.81 -13.20 -25.55
C PHE A 5 24.78 -14.30 -25.09
N ARG A 6 25.11 -14.34 -23.78
CA ARG A 6 25.98 -15.39 -23.21
C ARG A 6 25.40 -16.79 -23.37
N ARG A 7 24.07 -16.96 -23.20
CA ARG A 7 23.40 -18.26 -23.40
C ARG A 7 23.49 -18.72 -24.85
N TRP A 8 23.21 -17.83 -25.81
CA TRP A 8 23.30 -18.17 -27.24
C TRP A 8 24.73 -18.43 -27.70
N ALA A 9 25.71 -17.68 -27.19
CA ALA A 9 27.12 -17.95 -27.45
C ALA A 9 27.55 -19.34 -26.93
N PHE A 10 27.06 -19.75 -25.76
CA PHE A 10 27.31 -21.08 -25.20
C PHE A 10 26.64 -22.19 -26.02
N VAL A 11 25.40 -22.00 -26.48
CA VAL A 11 24.71 -22.95 -27.38
C VAL A 11 25.50 -23.11 -28.69
N ALA A 12 25.92 -22.00 -29.31
CA ALA A 12 26.71 -22.02 -30.54
C ALA A 12 28.06 -22.72 -30.34
N PHE A 13 28.72 -22.49 -29.20
CA PHE A 13 29.95 -23.19 -28.83
C PHE A 13 29.74 -24.70 -28.71
N LEU A 14 28.70 -25.15 -28.01
CA LEU A 14 28.41 -26.58 -27.84
C LEU A 14 28.11 -27.27 -29.18
N ILE A 15 27.31 -26.64 -30.04
CA ILE A 15 27.01 -27.16 -31.39
C ILE A 15 28.29 -27.23 -32.23
N GLY A 16 29.11 -26.17 -32.21
CA GLY A 16 30.39 -26.15 -32.92
C GLY A 16 31.37 -27.22 -32.42
N LEU A 17 31.47 -27.40 -31.10
CA LEU A 17 32.31 -28.43 -30.50
C LEU A 17 31.84 -29.84 -30.87
N ALA A 18 30.53 -30.11 -30.78
CA ALA A 18 29.98 -31.40 -31.18
C ALA A 18 30.22 -31.69 -32.67
N PHE A 19 30.06 -30.67 -33.52
CA PHE A 19 30.29 -30.78 -34.96
C PHE A 19 31.77 -31.04 -35.29
N THR A 20 32.69 -30.30 -34.68
CA THR A 20 34.14 -30.50 -34.90
C THR A 20 34.61 -31.88 -34.44
N LEU A 21 34.16 -32.35 -33.28
CA LEU A 21 34.49 -33.68 -32.77
C LEU A 21 33.88 -34.80 -33.62
N GLY A 22 32.65 -34.62 -34.11
CA GLY A 22 32.01 -35.56 -35.02
C GLY A 22 32.74 -35.63 -36.37
N TYR A 23 33.09 -34.48 -36.94
CA TYR A 23 33.80 -34.40 -38.22
C TYR A 23 35.19 -35.04 -38.15
N VAL A 24 35.96 -34.72 -37.11
CA VAL A 24 37.29 -35.34 -36.87
C VAL A 24 37.12 -36.84 -36.61
N GLY A 25 36.11 -37.22 -35.83
CA GLY A 25 35.79 -38.61 -35.51
C GLY A 25 35.54 -39.46 -36.75
N PHE A 26 34.63 -39.00 -37.62
CA PHE A 26 34.30 -39.68 -38.88
C PHE A 26 35.40 -39.58 -39.93
N SER A 27 36.11 -38.47 -40.05
CA SER A 27 37.25 -38.34 -40.97
C SER A 27 38.34 -39.36 -40.64
N GLN A 28 38.73 -39.51 -39.37
CA GLN A 28 39.69 -40.52 -38.95
C GLN A 28 39.22 -41.94 -39.24
N LEU A 29 37.93 -42.22 -39.05
CA LEU A 29 37.35 -43.53 -39.29
C LEU A 29 37.29 -43.87 -40.80
N LEU A 30 36.89 -42.90 -41.64
CA LEU A 30 36.78 -43.05 -43.10
C LEU A 30 38.16 -43.12 -43.78
N HIS A 31 39.20 -42.53 -43.19
CA HIS A 31 40.59 -42.68 -43.65
C HIS A 31 41.19 -44.05 -43.27
N ALA A 32 40.62 -44.74 -42.29
CA ALA A 32 41.08 -46.06 -41.86
C ALA A 32 40.46 -47.22 -42.64
N THR A 33 39.40 -46.97 -43.44
CA THR A 33 38.72 -47.98 -44.28
C THR A 33 39.14 -47.90 -45.75
N PRO A 34 39.23 -49.04 -46.49
CA PRO A 34 39.83 -49.08 -47.83
C PRO A 34 38.94 -48.53 -48.97
N THR A 35 37.76 -48.00 -48.68
CA THR A 35 36.80 -47.51 -49.67
C THR A 35 37.04 -46.04 -50.02
N ALA A 36 36.71 -45.66 -51.26
CA ALA A 36 36.83 -44.26 -51.70
C ALA A 36 35.75 -43.40 -51.02
N HIS A 37 36.17 -42.48 -50.16
CA HIS A 37 35.28 -41.55 -49.46
C HIS A 37 35.57 -40.11 -49.87
N ASN A 38 34.54 -39.27 -49.88
CA ASN A 38 34.68 -37.84 -50.10
C ASN A 38 34.58 -37.09 -48.75
N ASN A 39 35.17 -35.91 -48.65
CA ASN A 39 35.08 -35.06 -47.43
C ASN A 39 33.62 -34.69 -47.09
N GLY A 40 32.70 -34.78 -48.07
CA GLY A 40 31.26 -34.65 -47.87
C GLY A 40 30.65 -35.74 -46.96
N ASP A 41 31.21 -36.95 -46.95
CA ASP A 41 30.64 -38.09 -46.21
C ASP A 41 30.80 -37.91 -44.70
N ALA A 42 31.98 -37.45 -44.25
CA ALA A 42 32.21 -37.11 -42.84
C ALA A 42 31.28 -35.98 -42.35
N THR A 43 30.97 -35.02 -43.23
CA THR A 43 30.08 -33.90 -42.93
C THR A 43 28.64 -34.37 -42.78
N TYR A 44 28.17 -35.21 -43.72
CA TYR A 44 26.83 -35.79 -43.69
C TYR A 44 26.60 -36.64 -42.44
N LEU A 45 27.52 -37.55 -42.12
CA LEU A 45 27.43 -38.41 -40.93
C LEU A 45 27.47 -37.59 -39.62
N THR A 46 28.24 -36.51 -39.58
CA THR A 46 28.27 -35.60 -38.41
C THR A 46 26.93 -34.90 -38.20
N ILE A 47 26.24 -34.50 -39.28
CA ILE A 47 24.90 -33.90 -39.18
C ILE A 47 23.88 -34.92 -38.65
N GLN A 48 23.95 -36.18 -39.09
CA GLN A 48 23.03 -37.22 -38.62
C GLN A 48 23.11 -37.47 -37.10
N LEU A 49 24.28 -37.25 -36.48
CA LEU A 49 24.42 -37.36 -35.02
C LEU A 49 23.48 -36.41 -34.25
N PHE A 50 23.13 -35.25 -34.80
CA PHE A 50 22.21 -34.31 -34.14
C PHE A 50 20.76 -34.81 -34.12
N PHE A 51 20.41 -35.77 -34.99
CA PHE A 51 19.06 -36.33 -35.10
C PHE A 51 18.94 -37.74 -34.50
N LEU A 52 19.95 -38.21 -33.75
CA LEU A 52 20.03 -39.58 -33.20
C LEU A 52 20.04 -40.68 -34.27
N GLU A 53 20.24 -40.34 -35.54
CA GLU A 53 20.48 -41.28 -36.62
C GLU A 53 21.98 -41.60 -36.67
N SER A 54 22.52 -42.31 -35.69
CA SER A 54 23.87 -42.86 -35.86
C SER A 54 23.77 -44.04 -36.82
N GLY A 55 23.98 -43.79 -38.12
CA GLY A 55 24.18 -44.86 -39.10
C GLY A 55 25.18 -45.89 -38.51
N MET A 56 24.88 -47.18 -38.65
CA MET A 56 25.65 -48.27 -38.04
C MET A 56 27.13 -48.14 -38.38
N VAL A 57 27.91 -47.63 -37.42
CA VAL A 57 29.36 -47.50 -37.56
C VAL A 57 29.97 -48.86 -37.21
N GLU A 58 30.37 -49.63 -38.22
CA GLU A 58 31.09 -50.89 -38.01
C GLU A 58 32.54 -50.60 -37.64
N GLY A 59 32.92 -50.89 -36.39
CA GLY A 59 34.31 -50.79 -35.90
C GLY A 59 34.47 -50.14 -34.52
N PRO A 60 35.67 -50.19 -33.91
CA PRO A 60 35.95 -49.53 -32.64
C PRO A 60 35.90 -48.01 -32.79
N MET A 61 34.95 -47.37 -32.11
CA MET A 61 34.78 -45.90 -32.16
C MET A 61 35.96 -45.18 -31.49
N ASN A 62 36.51 -44.18 -32.17
CA ASN A 62 37.50 -43.27 -31.59
C ASN A 62 36.86 -42.32 -30.56
N LEU A 63 37.68 -41.84 -29.63
CA LEU A 63 37.23 -40.98 -28.52
C LEU A 63 36.48 -39.71 -28.99
N PRO A 64 36.89 -38.99 -30.06
CA PRO A 64 36.15 -37.82 -30.53
C PRO A 64 34.70 -38.15 -30.93
N LEU A 65 34.48 -39.29 -31.58
CA LEU A 65 33.16 -39.71 -32.03
C LEU A 65 32.26 -40.15 -30.87
N GLN A 66 32.82 -40.81 -29.84
CA GLN A 66 32.07 -41.15 -28.63
C GLN A 66 31.53 -39.91 -27.91
N ILE A 67 32.35 -38.86 -27.81
CA ILE A 67 31.95 -37.59 -27.21
C ILE A 67 30.88 -36.91 -28.08
N ALA A 68 31.12 -36.82 -29.40
CA ALA A 68 30.19 -36.19 -30.33
C ALA A 68 28.81 -36.86 -30.36
N ARG A 69 28.75 -38.20 -30.26
CA ARG A 69 27.52 -38.99 -30.28
C ARG A 69 26.51 -38.60 -29.21
N PHE A 70 26.98 -38.21 -28.03
CA PHE A 70 26.11 -37.72 -26.95
C PHE A 70 25.99 -36.20 -26.95
N LEU A 71 27.08 -35.49 -27.26
CA LEU A 71 27.10 -34.03 -27.21
C LEU A 71 26.22 -33.39 -28.30
N ALA A 72 26.16 -33.97 -29.50
CA ALA A 72 25.35 -33.46 -30.61
C ALA A 72 23.84 -33.50 -30.29
N PRO A 73 23.21 -34.64 -29.94
CA PRO A 73 21.80 -34.66 -29.53
C PRO A 73 21.50 -33.77 -28.33
N ILE A 74 22.38 -33.74 -27.32
CA ILE A 74 22.19 -32.90 -26.12
C ILE A 74 22.21 -31.41 -26.49
N SER A 75 23.13 -31.00 -27.35
CA SER A 75 23.24 -29.60 -27.80
C SER A 75 22.03 -29.18 -28.66
N ALA A 76 21.54 -30.04 -29.56
CA ALA A 76 20.32 -29.81 -30.33
C ALA A 76 19.09 -29.72 -29.43
N ALA A 77 18.91 -30.66 -28.50
CA ALA A 77 17.81 -30.65 -27.53
C ALA A 77 17.87 -29.38 -26.65
N TYR A 78 19.05 -28.99 -26.19
CA TYR A 78 19.24 -27.78 -25.40
C TYR A 78 18.89 -26.51 -26.20
N ALA A 79 19.30 -26.43 -27.47
CA ALA A 79 18.93 -25.31 -28.36
C ALA A 79 17.42 -25.23 -28.61
N LEU A 80 16.76 -26.38 -28.80
CA LEU A 80 15.31 -26.48 -28.97
C LEU A 80 14.59 -26.00 -27.70
N VAL A 81 15.03 -26.44 -26.52
CA VAL A 81 14.49 -26.01 -25.23
C VAL A 81 14.70 -24.52 -25.01
N GLN A 82 15.90 -23.96 -25.31
CA GLN A 82 16.13 -22.51 -25.21
C GLN A 82 15.19 -21.73 -26.13
N THR A 83 15.05 -22.14 -27.39
CA THR A 83 14.14 -21.50 -28.35
C THR A 83 12.69 -21.58 -27.88
N ALA A 84 12.26 -22.75 -27.40
CA ALA A 84 10.94 -22.94 -26.83
C ALA A 84 10.72 -22.07 -25.59
N THR A 85 11.69 -21.93 -24.69
CA THR A 85 11.53 -21.04 -23.51
C THR A 85 11.38 -19.58 -23.90
N VAL A 86 12.05 -19.11 -24.96
CA VAL A 86 11.91 -17.72 -25.44
C VAL A 86 10.54 -17.50 -26.06
N VAL A 87 10.09 -18.40 -26.94
CA VAL A 87 8.81 -18.28 -27.67
C VAL A 87 7.59 -18.58 -26.78
N PHE A 88 7.69 -19.56 -25.89
CA PHE A 88 6.59 -20.04 -25.04
C PHE A 88 6.59 -19.48 -23.63
N SER A 89 7.59 -18.73 -23.17
CA SER A 89 7.57 -18.16 -21.79
C SER A 89 6.30 -17.38 -21.48
N LEU A 90 5.75 -16.62 -22.46
CA LEU A 90 4.49 -15.89 -22.33
C LEU A 90 3.23 -16.78 -22.35
N GLN A 91 3.30 -17.98 -22.95
CA GLN A 91 2.20 -18.95 -22.97
C GLN A 91 2.24 -19.87 -21.72
N LEU A 92 3.44 -20.24 -21.26
CA LEU A 92 3.67 -21.08 -20.09
C LEU A 92 3.21 -20.39 -18.80
N GLN A 93 3.36 -19.07 -18.67
CA GLN A 93 2.83 -18.31 -17.52
C GLN A 93 1.31 -18.50 -17.33
N ARG A 94 0.54 -18.62 -18.42
CA ARG A 94 -0.92 -18.86 -18.35
C ARG A 94 -1.27 -20.27 -17.88
N VAL A 95 -0.50 -21.26 -18.32
CA VAL A 95 -0.65 -22.65 -17.84
C VAL A 95 -0.27 -22.73 -16.36
N TRP A 96 0.81 -22.05 -15.97
CA TRP A 96 1.25 -21.94 -14.58
C TRP A 96 0.22 -21.26 -13.67
N LEU A 97 -0.45 -20.20 -14.13
CA LEU A 97 -1.54 -19.54 -13.40
C LEU A 97 -2.70 -20.50 -13.08
N ARG A 98 -3.05 -21.37 -14.03
CA ARG A 98 -4.09 -22.39 -13.80
C ARG A 98 -3.66 -23.43 -12.77
N LEU A 99 -2.36 -23.73 -12.67
CA LEU A 99 -1.83 -24.80 -11.83
C LEU A 99 -1.59 -24.39 -10.37
N ILE A 100 -1.17 -23.14 -10.09
CA ILE A 100 -0.55 -22.83 -8.79
C ILE A 100 -1.35 -21.82 -7.93
N GLY A 101 -2.36 -21.13 -8.49
CA GLY A 101 -3.29 -20.27 -7.75
C GLY A 101 -2.61 -19.19 -6.87
N GLY A 102 -3.36 -18.57 -5.97
CA GLY A 102 -2.85 -17.61 -4.97
C GLY A 102 -2.13 -16.40 -5.57
N HIS A 103 -2.54 -15.97 -6.77
CA HIS A 103 -2.04 -14.75 -7.42
C HIS A 103 -2.96 -13.57 -7.13
N VAL A 104 -2.43 -12.37 -7.34
CA VAL A 104 -3.16 -11.10 -7.22
C VAL A 104 -3.55 -10.63 -8.62
N ILE A 105 -4.80 -10.22 -8.79
CA ILE A 105 -5.31 -9.61 -10.02
C ILE A 105 -5.37 -8.10 -9.82
N VAL A 106 -4.75 -7.32 -10.70
CA VAL A 106 -4.84 -5.85 -10.73
C VAL A 106 -5.57 -5.43 -11.99
N CYS A 107 -6.73 -4.79 -11.83
CA CYS A 107 -7.57 -4.32 -12.93
C CYS A 107 -7.33 -2.81 -13.13
N GLY A 108 -6.80 -2.46 -14.31
CA GLY A 108 -6.42 -1.11 -14.70
C GLY A 108 -4.94 -0.80 -14.44
N LEU A 109 -4.26 -0.24 -15.44
CA LEU A 109 -2.90 0.28 -15.44
C LEU A 109 -2.89 1.80 -15.63
N GLY A 110 -3.70 2.50 -14.83
CA GLY A 110 -3.45 3.92 -14.57
C GLY A 110 -2.22 4.10 -13.67
N THR A 111 -1.96 5.35 -13.28
CA THR A 111 -0.87 5.71 -12.34
C THR A 111 -0.88 4.86 -11.05
N LYS A 112 -2.08 4.49 -10.56
CA LYS A 112 -2.27 3.66 -9.37
C LYS A 112 -1.92 2.19 -9.62
N GLY A 113 -2.43 1.63 -10.73
CA GLY A 113 -2.26 0.22 -11.07
C GLY A 113 -0.80 -0.17 -11.27
N VAL A 114 -0.03 0.67 -11.97
CA VAL A 114 1.39 0.42 -12.24
C VAL A 114 2.19 0.32 -10.93
N ARG A 115 1.99 1.27 -10.01
CA ARG A 115 2.66 1.26 -8.68
C ARG A 115 2.29 0.03 -7.86
N LEU A 116 1.01 -0.37 -7.87
CA LEU A 116 0.58 -1.58 -7.15
C LEU A 116 1.24 -2.84 -7.71
N VAL A 117 1.35 -2.95 -9.03
CA VAL A 117 2.06 -4.06 -9.69
C VAL A 117 3.53 -4.08 -9.25
N GLU A 118 4.20 -2.93 -9.22
CA GLU A 118 5.59 -2.83 -8.77
C GLU A 118 5.80 -3.31 -7.34
N GLN A 119 4.97 -2.82 -6.40
CA GLN A 119 5.06 -3.21 -4.99
C GLN A 119 4.73 -4.68 -4.78
N LEU A 120 3.68 -5.21 -5.43
CA LEU A 120 3.31 -6.62 -5.38
C LEU A 120 4.44 -7.51 -5.90
N ARG A 121 5.04 -7.16 -7.05
CA ARG A 121 6.15 -7.92 -7.64
C ARG A 121 7.43 -7.81 -6.80
N GLY A 122 7.71 -6.63 -6.24
CA GLY A 122 8.79 -6.42 -5.28
C GLY A 122 8.64 -7.25 -4.01
N ALA A 123 7.40 -7.46 -3.53
CA ALA A 123 7.05 -8.35 -2.43
C ALA A 123 7.01 -9.84 -2.82
N GLY A 124 7.46 -10.20 -4.04
CA GLY A 124 7.50 -11.58 -4.53
C GLY A 124 6.13 -12.19 -4.88
N LYS A 125 5.05 -11.39 -4.90
CA LYS A 125 3.71 -11.87 -5.24
C LYS A 125 3.59 -12.11 -6.74
N ARG A 126 2.75 -13.07 -7.12
CA ARG A 126 2.38 -13.31 -8.52
C ARG A 126 1.27 -12.35 -8.90
N VAL A 127 1.42 -11.65 -10.02
CA VAL A 127 0.48 -10.60 -10.44
C VAL A 127 -0.04 -10.88 -11.85
N VAL A 128 -1.35 -10.82 -11.99
CA VAL A 128 -2.06 -10.79 -13.26
C VAL A 128 -2.66 -9.39 -13.42
N VAL A 129 -2.41 -8.76 -14.55
CA VAL A 129 -2.92 -7.44 -14.87
C VAL A 129 -4.01 -7.56 -15.94
N ILE A 130 -5.12 -6.88 -15.74
CA ILE A 130 -6.16 -6.71 -16.76
C ILE A 130 -6.18 -5.23 -17.17
N GLU A 131 -5.86 -4.94 -18.42
CA GLU A 131 -5.83 -3.57 -18.96
C GLU A 131 -6.54 -3.54 -20.32
N PRO A 132 -7.56 -2.70 -20.52
CA PRO A 132 -8.24 -2.60 -21.82
C PRO A 132 -7.40 -1.94 -22.91
N ASP A 133 -6.54 -0.96 -22.59
CA ASP A 133 -5.72 -0.26 -23.58
C ASP A 133 -4.45 -1.06 -23.93
N GLU A 134 -4.44 -1.67 -25.11
CA GLU A 134 -3.29 -2.42 -25.64
C GLU A 134 -2.07 -1.54 -25.96
N GLN A 135 -2.27 -0.22 -26.08
CA GLN A 135 -1.21 0.75 -26.38
C GLN A 135 -0.62 1.38 -25.13
N ASN A 136 -1.11 1.01 -23.95
CA ASN A 136 -0.62 1.54 -22.69
C ASN A 136 0.90 1.25 -22.54
N LEU A 137 1.68 2.32 -22.38
CA LEU A 137 3.14 2.28 -22.35
C LEU A 137 3.68 1.43 -21.18
N ASP A 138 2.93 1.31 -20.09
CA ASP A 138 3.33 0.56 -18.90
C ASP A 138 3.12 -0.95 -19.02
N LEU A 139 2.48 -1.45 -20.08
CA LEU A 139 2.34 -2.90 -20.31
C LEU A 139 3.70 -3.60 -20.41
N SER A 140 4.65 -2.97 -21.12
CA SER A 140 6.02 -3.49 -21.29
C SER A 140 6.77 -3.51 -19.96
N ARG A 141 6.59 -2.47 -19.13
CA ARG A 141 7.16 -2.37 -17.78
C ARG A 141 6.61 -3.48 -16.88
N CYS A 142 5.30 -3.70 -16.87
CA CYS A 142 4.65 -4.76 -16.09
C CYS A 142 5.14 -6.16 -16.50
N ARG A 143 5.29 -6.41 -17.80
CA ARG A 143 5.86 -7.68 -18.32
C ARG A 143 7.31 -7.87 -17.89
N ALA A 144 8.12 -6.81 -17.92
CA ALA A 144 9.53 -6.86 -17.48
C ALA A 144 9.67 -7.19 -15.98
N LEU A 145 8.72 -6.75 -15.15
CA LEU A 145 8.61 -7.12 -13.74
C LEU A 145 8.12 -8.56 -13.51
N GLY A 146 7.74 -9.27 -14.58
CA GLY A 146 7.24 -10.64 -14.55
C GLY A 146 5.75 -10.76 -14.22
N ALA A 147 4.96 -9.69 -14.35
CA ALA A 147 3.51 -9.77 -14.30
C ALA A 147 2.94 -10.36 -15.58
N THR A 148 1.87 -11.15 -15.47
CA THR A 148 1.12 -11.63 -16.64
C THR A 148 0.11 -10.57 -17.03
N VAL A 149 0.12 -10.12 -18.29
CA VAL A 149 -0.75 -9.04 -18.76
C VAL A 149 -1.83 -9.61 -19.68
N LEU A 150 -3.09 -9.29 -19.39
CA LEU A 150 -4.27 -9.67 -20.16
C LEU A 150 -4.92 -8.39 -20.72
N SER A 151 -4.98 -8.29 -22.05
CA SER A 151 -5.70 -7.20 -22.72
C SER A 151 -7.21 -7.45 -22.67
N GLY A 152 -7.97 -6.49 -22.15
CA GLY A 152 -9.43 -6.53 -22.09
C GLY A 152 -10.00 -5.76 -20.89
N ARG A 153 -11.32 -5.62 -20.83
CA ARG A 153 -11.99 -4.92 -19.73
C ARG A 153 -12.17 -5.80 -18.50
N ALA A 154 -12.13 -5.21 -17.32
CA ALA A 154 -12.25 -5.91 -16.05
C ALA A 154 -13.69 -6.24 -15.65
N ASP A 155 -14.67 -5.51 -16.19
CA ASP A 155 -16.11 -5.73 -16.01
C ASP A 155 -16.65 -6.89 -16.88
N ASP A 156 -15.84 -7.45 -17.78
CA ASP A 156 -16.18 -8.63 -18.58
C ASP A 156 -15.95 -9.94 -17.78
N PRO A 157 -17.00 -10.74 -17.51
CA PRO A 157 -16.86 -12.03 -16.85
C PRO A 157 -15.90 -13.00 -17.55
N TRP A 158 -15.77 -12.92 -18.87
CA TRP A 158 -14.81 -13.75 -19.61
C TRP A 158 -13.37 -13.42 -19.23
N MET A 159 -13.04 -12.13 -19.08
CA MET A 159 -11.71 -11.67 -18.68
C MET A 159 -11.37 -12.10 -17.25
N LEU A 160 -12.31 -12.00 -16.32
CA LEU A 160 -12.12 -12.47 -14.94
C LEU A 160 -11.90 -13.99 -14.88
N ARG A 161 -12.68 -14.77 -15.65
CA ARG A 161 -12.44 -16.22 -15.77
C ARG A 161 -11.08 -16.54 -16.39
N LYS A 162 -10.67 -15.78 -17.41
CA LYS A 162 -9.36 -15.90 -18.06
C LYS A 162 -8.21 -15.57 -17.12
N ALA A 163 -8.41 -14.63 -16.19
CA ALA A 163 -7.49 -14.30 -15.10
C ALA A 163 -7.51 -15.32 -13.94
N VAL A 164 -8.36 -16.35 -14.02
CA VAL A 164 -8.50 -17.40 -13.00
C VAL A 164 -8.86 -16.80 -11.63
N THR A 165 -9.80 -15.84 -11.60
CA THR A 165 -10.27 -15.15 -10.38
C THR A 165 -10.64 -16.10 -9.25
N ARG A 166 -11.23 -17.26 -9.57
CA ARG A 166 -11.62 -18.30 -8.61
C ARG A 166 -10.48 -18.82 -7.71
N ARG A 167 -9.23 -18.76 -8.20
CA ARG A 167 -8.02 -19.20 -7.47
C ARG A 167 -7.13 -18.03 -7.06
N ALA A 168 -7.53 -16.80 -7.38
CA ALA A 168 -6.79 -15.62 -6.95
C ALA A 168 -6.97 -15.44 -5.44
N SER A 169 -5.92 -15.00 -4.76
CA SER A 169 -6.05 -14.61 -3.35
C SER A 169 -6.69 -13.22 -3.23
N THR A 170 -6.44 -12.37 -4.21
CA THR A 170 -6.82 -10.95 -4.17
C THR A 170 -7.16 -10.44 -5.57
N LEU A 171 -8.20 -9.63 -5.68
CA LEU A 171 -8.52 -8.81 -6.84
C LEU A 171 -8.53 -7.33 -6.43
N ILE A 172 -7.81 -6.48 -7.15
CA ILE A 172 -7.76 -5.03 -6.91
C ILE A 172 -8.27 -4.30 -8.15
N ALA A 173 -9.37 -3.55 -8.04
CA ALA A 173 -9.92 -2.75 -9.13
C ALA A 173 -9.59 -1.26 -8.95
N VAL A 174 -8.79 -0.72 -9.87
CA VAL A 174 -8.32 0.68 -9.89
C VAL A 174 -8.48 1.31 -11.27
N VAL A 175 -9.54 0.92 -11.97
CA VAL A 175 -9.94 1.57 -13.23
C VAL A 175 -10.36 3.00 -12.91
N GLY A 176 -10.09 3.95 -13.81
CA GLY A 176 -10.39 5.38 -13.62
C GLY A 176 -11.88 5.73 -13.52
N ASP A 177 -12.77 4.74 -13.43
CA ASP A 177 -14.22 4.85 -13.35
C ASP A 177 -14.74 3.99 -12.19
N ASP A 178 -15.42 4.64 -11.24
CA ASP A 178 -15.96 3.98 -10.04
C ASP A 178 -17.02 2.93 -10.39
N GLY A 179 -17.81 3.15 -11.44
CA GLY A 179 -18.83 2.23 -11.92
C GLY A 179 -18.22 0.93 -12.44
N VAL A 180 -17.13 1.02 -13.23
CA VAL A 180 -16.39 -0.17 -13.70
C VAL A 180 -15.76 -0.93 -12.54
N ASN A 181 -15.23 -0.23 -11.53
CA ASN A 181 -14.66 -0.87 -10.34
C ASN A 181 -15.74 -1.65 -9.55
N ILE A 182 -16.92 -1.06 -9.38
CA ILE A 182 -18.06 -1.71 -8.69
C ILE A 182 -18.57 -2.90 -9.51
N GLU A 183 -18.76 -2.74 -10.82
CA GLU A 183 -19.21 -3.84 -11.67
C GLU A 183 -18.22 -5.00 -11.65
N THR A 184 -16.91 -4.71 -11.70
CA THR A 184 -15.85 -5.72 -11.57
C THR A 184 -16.00 -6.53 -10.28
N ALA A 185 -16.26 -5.88 -9.14
CA ALA A 185 -16.51 -6.57 -7.88
C ALA A 185 -17.77 -7.44 -7.92
N VAL A 186 -18.88 -6.94 -8.47
CA VAL A 186 -20.13 -7.69 -8.61
C VAL A 186 -19.92 -8.94 -9.49
N ARG A 187 -19.21 -8.82 -10.61
CA ARG A 187 -18.89 -9.96 -11.49
C ARG A 187 -17.96 -10.97 -10.81
N ALA A 188 -16.95 -10.49 -10.09
CA ALA A 188 -16.04 -11.35 -9.34
C ALA A 188 -16.77 -12.14 -8.25
N HIS A 189 -17.67 -11.50 -7.51
CA HIS A 189 -18.51 -12.13 -6.52
C HIS A 189 -19.40 -13.23 -7.13
N GLY A 190 -20.06 -12.95 -8.26
CA GLY A 190 -20.85 -13.94 -8.99
C GLY A 190 -20.04 -15.18 -9.39
N ILE A 191 -18.81 -15.00 -9.89
CA ILE A 191 -17.90 -16.11 -10.22
C ILE A 191 -17.52 -16.92 -8.99
N GLN A 192 -17.29 -16.25 -7.84
CA GLN A 192 -16.91 -16.92 -6.59
C GLN A 192 -18.06 -17.73 -5.99
N ARG A 193 -19.30 -17.20 -6.09
CA ARG A 193 -20.51 -17.86 -5.60
C ARG A 193 -20.87 -19.12 -6.39
N ASP A 194 -20.64 -19.14 -7.71
CA ASP A 194 -20.94 -20.30 -8.55
C ASP A 194 -20.06 -21.50 -8.22
N LYS A 195 -18.78 -21.27 -7.91
CA LYS A 195 -17.80 -22.30 -7.56
C LYS A 195 -16.58 -21.64 -6.93
N SER A 196 -16.27 -21.90 -5.65
CA SER A 196 -15.06 -21.39 -5.00
C SER A 196 -13.97 -22.47 -4.92
N ASP A 197 -12.70 -22.09 -5.15
CA ASP A 197 -11.51 -22.92 -4.83
C ASP A 197 -10.73 -22.32 -3.64
N GLY A 198 -11.28 -21.29 -2.97
CA GLY A 198 -10.64 -20.54 -1.88
C GLY A 198 -11.42 -19.29 -1.51
N SER A 199 -10.85 -18.44 -0.64
CA SER A 199 -11.36 -17.09 -0.39
C SER A 199 -10.73 -16.08 -1.36
N LEU A 200 -11.49 -15.05 -1.71
CA LEU A 200 -11.07 -13.96 -2.57
C LEU A 200 -11.28 -12.63 -1.83
N GLN A 201 -10.18 -11.94 -1.55
CA GLN A 201 -10.23 -10.55 -1.10
C GLN A 201 -10.39 -9.64 -2.33
N CYS A 202 -11.51 -8.93 -2.43
CA CYS A 202 -11.76 -7.95 -3.48
C CYS A 202 -11.61 -6.55 -2.90
N VAL A 203 -10.70 -5.77 -3.45
CA VAL A 203 -10.44 -4.38 -3.07
C VAL A 203 -10.79 -3.48 -4.24
N ILE A 204 -11.70 -2.53 -4.06
CA ILE A 204 -12.05 -1.60 -5.15
C ILE A 204 -11.81 -0.14 -4.76
N HIS A 205 -11.30 0.63 -5.72
CA HIS A 205 -11.18 2.07 -5.58
C HIS A 205 -12.53 2.72 -5.88
N VAL A 206 -13.03 3.50 -4.91
CA VAL A 206 -14.21 4.35 -5.09
C VAL A 206 -13.79 5.77 -4.74
N SER A 207 -13.90 6.67 -5.71
CA SER A 207 -13.55 8.07 -5.54
C SER A 207 -14.65 8.90 -4.88
N ASP A 208 -15.92 8.58 -5.16
CA ASP A 208 -17.07 9.27 -4.60
C ASP A 208 -17.37 8.78 -3.16
N PRO A 209 -17.21 9.63 -2.13
CA PRO A 209 -17.47 9.24 -0.74
C PRO A 209 -18.94 8.87 -0.47
N HIS A 210 -19.90 9.49 -1.17
CA HIS A 210 -21.31 9.20 -1.01
C HIS A 210 -21.65 7.80 -1.52
N LEU A 211 -21.13 7.45 -2.70
CA LEU A 211 -21.27 6.11 -3.25
C LEU A 211 -20.61 5.05 -2.36
N GLN A 212 -19.42 5.34 -1.84
CA GLN A 212 -18.72 4.47 -0.89
C GLN A 212 -19.55 4.23 0.37
N ASN A 213 -20.21 5.26 0.92
CA ASN A 213 -21.06 5.13 2.11
C ASN A 213 -22.30 4.28 1.85
N ILE A 214 -22.97 4.47 0.71
CA ILE A 214 -24.11 3.63 0.30
C ILE A 214 -23.67 2.16 0.21
N LEU A 215 -22.53 1.89 -0.42
CA LEU A 215 -22.02 0.51 -0.58
C LEU A 215 -21.61 -0.12 0.77
N LYS A 216 -20.99 0.65 1.67
CA LYS A 216 -20.67 0.22 3.04
C LYS A 216 -21.93 -0.11 3.85
N GLN A 217 -22.99 0.69 3.73
CA GLN A 217 -24.25 0.49 4.48
C GLN A 217 -25.06 -0.69 3.97
N HIS A 218 -25.10 -0.88 2.65
CA HIS A 218 -25.91 -1.94 2.06
C HIS A 218 -25.22 -3.30 2.04
N ALA A 219 -23.91 -3.35 2.36
CA ALA A 219 -23.10 -4.54 2.62
C ALA A 219 -23.66 -5.81 1.94
N ILE A 220 -23.86 -5.71 0.62
CA ILE A 220 -24.57 -6.68 -0.22
C ILE A 220 -23.82 -8.04 -0.23
N PHE A 221 -22.61 -8.05 0.32
CA PHE A 221 -21.60 -9.12 0.24
C PHE A 221 -21.08 -9.59 1.61
N SER A 222 -21.69 -9.15 2.73
CA SER A 222 -21.20 -9.46 4.08
C SER A 222 -22.04 -10.55 4.75
N ARG A 223 -22.03 -11.76 4.21
CA ARG A 223 -22.40 -12.95 5.00
C ARG A 223 -21.14 -13.45 5.70
N VAL A 224 -21.27 -13.85 6.97
CA VAL A 224 -20.16 -14.31 7.83
C VAL A 224 -19.39 -15.49 7.22
N ASP A 225 -20.03 -16.27 6.32
CA ASP A 225 -19.43 -17.43 5.63
C ASP A 225 -19.18 -17.21 4.13
N ASP A 226 -19.22 -15.96 3.65
CA ASP A 226 -18.94 -15.69 2.24
C ASP A 226 -17.43 -15.82 1.96
N PRO A 227 -16.99 -16.67 1.01
CA PRO A 227 -15.58 -16.71 0.59
C PRO A 227 -15.14 -15.42 -0.12
N PHE A 228 -16.02 -14.44 -0.32
CA PHE A 228 -15.73 -13.17 -0.96
C PHE A 228 -15.72 -12.02 0.05
N GLU A 229 -14.53 -11.46 0.32
CA GLU A 229 -14.38 -10.31 1.19
C GLU A 229 -14.27 -9.04 0.35
N LEU A 230 -15.30 -8.18 0.36
CA LEU A 230 -15.26 -6.89 -0.34
C LEU A 230 -14.80 -5.77 0.58
N SER A 231 -13.77 -5.05 0.15
CA SER A 231 -13.28 -3.84 0.80
C SER A 231 -13.19 -2.68 -0.19
N PHE A 232 -13.38 -1.47 0.31
CA PHE A 232 -13.32 -0.25 -0.47
C PHE A 232 -12.16 0.59 0.03
N PHE A 233 -11.43 1.20 -0.88
CA PHE A 233 -10.47 2.23 -0.52
C PHE A 233 -10.75 3.50 -1.30
N ASN A 234 -10.57 4.63 -0.62
CA ASN A 234 -10.63 5.94 -1.24
C ASN A 234 -9.26 6.61 -1.11
N THR A 235 -8.63 6.87 -2.25
CA THR A 235 -7.30 7.48 -2.29
C THR A 235 -7.27 8.92 -1.77
N PHE A 236 -8.37 9.67 -1.92
CA PHE A 236 -8.45 11.04 -1.43
C PHE A 236 -8.63 11.08 0.09
N GLU A 237 -9.41 10.15 0.64
CA GLU A 237 -9.58 9.98 2.09
C GLU A 237 -8.28 9.53 2.76
N THR A 238 -7.57 8.57 2.14
CA THR A 238 -6.27 8.10 2.62
C THR A 238 -5.25 9.24 2.63
N ALA A 239 -5.22 10.04 1.56
CA ALA A 239 -4.38 11.22 1.47
C ALA A 239 -4.70 12.23 2.59
N ALA A 240 -5.97 12.55 2.80
CA ALA A 240 -6.41 13.46 3.85
C ALA A 240 -5.96 12.98 5.24
N ARG A 241 -6.12 11.68 5.54
CA ARG A 241 -5.68 11.09 6.82
C ARG A 241 -4.17 11.26 7.02
N VAL A 242 -3.35 11.01 6.00
CA VAL A 242 -1.89 11.17 6.12
C VAL A 242 -1.52 12.64 6.28
N MET A 243 -2.09 13.53 5.46
CA MET A 243 -1.81 14.96 5.53
C MET A 243 -2.15 15.57 6.90
N LEU A 244 -3.20 15.09 7.57
CA LEU A 244 -3.58 15.55 8.92
C LEU A 244 -2.74 14.97 10.07
N ARG A 245 -2.02 13.87 9.83
CA ARG A 245 -1.29 13.13 10.88
C ARG A 245 0.20 13.41 10.91
N GLU A 246 0.75 13.99 9.84
CA GLU A 246 2.19 14.06 9.64
C GLU A 246 2.62 15.47 9.16
N PRO A 247 3.02 16.40 10.06
CA PRO A 247 3.07 16.25 11.53
C PRO A 247 1.67 16.28 12.17
N PRO A 248 1.50 15.68 13.36
CA PRO A 248 0.21 15.68 14.04
C PRO A 248 -0.14 17.12 14.42
N LEU A 249 -1.19 17.67 13.80
CA LEU A 249 -1.70 19.03 14.10
C LEU A 249 -1.99 19.26 15.59
N TRP A 250 -2.16 18.16 16.32
CA TRP A 250 -2.64 18.04 17.69
C TRP A 250 -1.53 17.63 18.68
N ALA A 251 -0.27 17.52 18.24
CA ALA A 251 0.84 17.04 19.07
C ALA A 251 1.92 18.13 19.25
N GLY A 252 1.67 19.03 20.20
CA GLY A 252 2.68 19.91 20.76
C GLY A 252 2.53 19.96 22.29
N PRO A 253 3.62 20.14 23.05
CA PRO A 253 3.53 20.40 24.49
C PRO A 253 2.64 21.62 24.73
N GLY A 254 1.53 21.43 25.47
CA GLY A 254 0.55 22.50 25.76
C GLY A 254 -0.53 22.74 24.69
N GLN A 255 -0.60 21.94 23.62
CA GLN A 255 -1.62 22.08 22.57
C GLN A 255 -2.85 21.17 22.72
N THR A 256 -2.85 20.25 23.68
CA THR A 256 -4.03 19.44 24.04
C THR A 256 -5.16 20.26 24.69
N ASP A 257 -4.87 21.49 25.13
CA ASP A 257 -5.84 22.44 25.72
C ASP A 257 -6.25 23.56 24.74
N LYS A 258 -5.94 23.42 23.44
CA LYS A 258 -6.23 24.48 22.47
C LYS A 258 -7.73 24.50 22.13
N LEU A 259 -8.45 25.35 22.84
CA LEU A 259 -9.90 25.54 22.71
C LEU A 259 -10.30 25.89 21.26
N ALA A 260 -9.57 26.77 20.57
CA ALA A 260 -9.89 27.18 19.20
C ALA A 260 -8.76 26.92 18.19
N MET A 261 -9.14 26.53 16.98
CA MET A 261 -8.24 26.27 15.87
C MET A 261 -8.70 26.96 14.59
N HIS A 262 -7.78 27.44 13.78
CA HIS A 262 -8.03 27.94 12.43
C HIS A 262 -7.15 27.25 11.40
N VAL A 263 -7.80 26.57 10.45
CA VAL A 263 -7.13 25.85 9.36
C VAL A 263 -7.40 26.54 8.02
N LEU A 264 -6.34 26.77 7.25
CA LEU A 264 -6.40 27.26 5.87
C LEU A 264 -6.29 26.10 4.89
N ILE A 265 -7.17 26.02 3.90
CA ILE A 265 -7.13 25.03 2.83
C ILE A 265 -7.15 25.76 1.49
N VAL A 266 -6.11 25.58 0.69
CA VAL A 266 -5.99 26.17 -0.65
C VAL A 266 -6.15 25.08 -1.69
N GLY A 267 -7.21 25.17 -2.50
CA GLY A 267 -7.63 24.18 -3.48
C GLY A 267 -8.70 23.25 -2.92
N PHE A 268 -9.93 23.38 -3.40
CA PHE A 268 -11.09 22.63 -2.94
C PHE A 268 -11.58 21.62 -3.98
N GLY A 269 -10.64 20.77 -4.42
CA GLY A 269 -10.97 19.55 -5.17
C GLY A 269 -11.37 18.41 -4.24
N ARG A 270 -11.32 17.16 -4.76
CA ARG A 270 -11.65 15.94 -3.99
C ARG A 270 -10.81 15.78 -2.70
N ILE A 271 -9.57 16.25 -2.71
CA ILE A 271 -8.68 16.20 -1.53
C ILE A 271 -9.04 17.27 -0.52
N GLY A 272 -9.31 18.50 -0.96
CA GLY A 272 -9.74 19.58 -0.07
C GLY A 272 -11.06 19.24 0.63
N GLU A 273 -12.02 18.67 -0.11
CA GLU A 273 -13.27 18.15 0.46
C GLU A 273 -12.99 17.03 1.48
N ALA A 274 -12.21 16.01 1.10
CA ALA A 274 -11.86 14.92 2.01
C ALA A 274 -11.10 15.39 3.27
N LEU A 275 -10.26 16.43 3.15
CA LEU A 275 -9.56 17.05 4.27
C LEU A 275 -10.50 17.73 5.24
N ILE A 276 -11.43 18.57 4.76
CA ILE A 276 -12.43 19.19 5.64
C ILE A 276 -13.27 18.12 6.32
N SER A 277 -13.78 17.16 5.54
CA SER A 277 -14.59 16.07 6.09
C SER A 277 -13.85 15.31 7.17
N ARG A 278 -12.56 15.01 6.96
CA ARG A 278 -11.77 14.30 7.93
C ARG A 278 -11.40 15.14 9.15
N LEU A 279 -11.00 16.38 8.93
CA LEU A 279 -10.62 17.33 9.96
C LEU A 279 -11.77 17.59 10.94
N VAL A 280 -12.97 17.89 10.42
CA VAL A 280 -14.14 18.16 11.25
C VAL A 280 -14.54 16.91 12.05
N ARG A 281 -14.50 15.72 11.45
CA ARG A 281 -14.79 14.46 12.15
C ARG A 281 -13.78 14.19 13.28
N ASP A 282 -12.49 14.26 12.98
CA ASP A 282 -11.43 14.05 13.97
C ASP A 282 -11.54 15.11 15.10
N TRP A 283 -11.84 16.36 14.77
CA TRP A 283 -12.06 17.43 15.74
C TRP A 283 -13.23 17.14 16.68
N ARG A 284 -14.35 16.63 16.15
CA ARG A 284 -15.52 16.28 16.99
C ARG A 284 -15.23 15.13 17.94
N ILE A 285 -14.47 14.16 17.47
CA ILE A 285 -14.05 13.02 18.29
C ILE A 285 -13.14 13.49 19.43
N ASP A 286 -12.19 14.39 19.13
CA ASP A 286 -11.24 14.89 20.12
C ASP A 286 -11.85 15.94 21.08
N HIS A 287 -12.85 16.70 20.63
CA HIS A 287 -13.45 17.81 21.38
C HIS A 287 -14.99 17.71 21.41
N PRO A 288 -15.58 16.73 22.13
CA PRO A 288 -17.03 16.47 22.14
C PRO A 288 -17.90 17.65 22.60
N HIS A 289 -17.32 18.61 23.33
CA HIS A 289 -18.06 19.74 23.91
C HIS A 289 -17.84 21.09 23.20
N ASN A 290 -16.77 21.24 22.38
CA ASN A 290 -16.32 22.54 21.83
C ASN A 290 -16.22 22.56 20.29
N HIS A 291 -17.20 22.00 19.58
CA HIS A 291 -17.14 21.91 18.12
C HIS A 291 -17.09 23.27 17.39
N HIS A 292 -17.69 24.32 17.95
CA HIS A 292 -17.80 25.65 17.33
C HIS A 292 -16.49 26.44 17.26
N GLU A 293 -15.41 25.95 17.85
CA GLU A 293 -14.13 26.63 17.91
C GLU A 293 -13.18 26.24 16.74
N LEU A 294 -13.65 25.39 15.82
CA LEU A 294 -12.97 25.06 14.57
C LEU A 294 -13.37 26.03 13.45
N ASN A 295 -12.44 26.90 13.07
CA ASN A 295 -12.54 27.79 11.93
C ASN A 295 -11.81 27.19 10.72
N ILE A 296 -12.46 27.21 9.55
CA ILE A 296 -11.87 26.70 8.30
C ILE A 296 -11.99 27.77 7.22
N THR A 297 -10.87 28.17 6.65
CA THR A 297 -10.86 29.04 5.47
C THR A 297 -10.48 28.22 4.24
N VAL A 298 -11.32 28.27 3.22
CA VAL A 298 -11.10 27.59 1.95
C VAL A 298 -10.85 28.64 0.88
N VAL A 299 -9.75 28.49 0.13
CA VAL A 299 -9.41 29.35 -1.00
C VAL A 299 -9.41 28.50 -2.27
N ASP A 300 -10.31 28.78 -3.20
CA ASP A 300 -10.35 28.12 -4.50
C ASP A 300 -10.91 29.08 -5.56
N LEU A 301 -10.61 28.87 -6.84
CA LEU A 301 -11.17 29.70 -7.91
C LEU A 301 -12.70 29.54 -8.02
N ALA A 302 -13.23 28.36 -7.71
CA ALA A 302 -14.65 28.03 -7.80
C ALA A 302 -15.33 27.92 -6.42
N ALA A 303 -14.77 28.58 -5.40
CA ALA A 303 -15.14 28.38 -3.99
C ALA A 303 -16.64 28.60 -3.71
N ALA A 304 -17.27 29.62 -4.31
CA ALA A 304 -18.69 29.91 -4.08
C ALA A 304 -19.61 28.74 -4.51
N LYS A 305 -19.39 28.19 -5.70
CA LYS A 305 -20.16 27.03 -6.19
C LYS A 305 -19.90 25.77 -5.35
N GLN A 306 -18.65 25.61 -4.91
CA GLN A 306 -18.24 24.46 -4.12
C GLN A 306 -18.81 24.49 -2.69
N GLU A 307 -18.95 25.66 -2.10
CA GLU A 307 -19.56 25.85 -0.78
C GLU A 307 -20.99 25.32 -0.74
N ASP A 308 -21.83 25.71 -1.71
CA ASP A 308 -23.22 25.26 -1.80
C ASP A 308 -23.32 23.73 -1.92
N ILE A 309 -22.49 23.13 -2.78
CA ILE A 309 -22.45 21.69 -2.99
C ILE A 309 -21.95 20.97 -1.72
N PHE A 310 -20.91 21.51 -1.06
CA PHE A 310 -20.36 20.93 0.15
C PHE A 310 -21.38 20.93 1.28
N LYS A 311 -22.07 22.05 1.52
CA LYS A 311 -23.12 22.17 2.54
C LYS A 311 -24.29 21.23 2.29
N LEU A 312 -24.65 21.01 1.02
CA LEU A 312 -25.71 20.06 0.65
C LEU A 312 -25.30 18.61 0.89
N ARG A 313 -24.05 18.25 0.60
CA ARG A 313 -23.52 16.89 0.73
C ARG A 313 -23.18 16.51 2.17
N HIS A 314 -22.75 17.48 2.96
CA HIS A 314 -22.26 17.30 4.33
C HIS A 314 -22.93 18.28 5.31
N PRO A 315 -24.27 18.24 5.45
CA PRO A 315 -25.00 19.17 6.32
C PRO A 315 -24.51 19.12 7.78
N GLU A 316 -24.09 17.94 8.26
CA GLU A 316 -23.54 17.72 9.59
C GLU A 316 -22.18 18.38 9.83
N LEU A 317 -21.41 18.62 8.78
CA LEU A 317 -20.09 19.28 8.89
C LEU A 317 -20.22 20.79 8.88
N ALA A 318 -21.20 21.30 8.12
CA ALA A 318 -21.51 22.72 8.04
C ALA A 318 -22.03 23.28 9.38
N THR A 319 -22.67 22.46 10.21
CA THR A 319 -23.10 22.84 11.56
C THR A 319 -22.00 22.66 12.60
N ALA A 320 -21.05 21.75 12.37
CA ALA A 320 -20.00 21.41 13.33
C ALA A 320 -18.75 22.29 13.25
N SER A 321 -18.62 23.17 12.25
CA SER A 321 -17.46 24.05 12.07
C SER A 321 -17.87 25.38 11.46
N ARG A 322 -17.10 26.45 11.73
CA ARG A 322 -17.28 27.72 11.05
C ARG A 322 -16.41 27.72 9.80
N SER A 323 -17.01 27.56 8.62
CA SER A 323 -16.29 27.54 7.34
C SER A 323 -16.51 28.81 6.53
N ARG A 324 -15.46 29.33 5.89
CA ARG A 324 -15.49 30.47 4.95
C ARG A 324 -14.84 30.09 3.63
N PHE A 325 -15.54 30.28 2.53
CA PHE A 325 -15.05 29.98 1.17
C PHE A 325 -14.75 31.28 0.43
N LEU A 326 -13.54 31.40 -0.11
CA LEU A 326 -13.00 32.59 -0.75
C LEU A 326 -12.63 32.29 -2.20
N SER A 327 -13.22 33.03 -3.13
CA SER A 327 -12.97 32.90 -4.57
C SER A 327 -11.75 33.72 -4.98
N VAL A 328 -10.55 33.15 -4.87
CA VAL A 328 -9.28 33.84 -5.16
C VAL A 328 -8.40 32.98 -6.06
N ASP A 329 -7.87 33.54 -7.15
CA ASP A 329 -6.83 32.88 -7.96
C ASP A 329 -5.49 32.98 -7.22
N VAL A 330 -4.89 31.84 -6.91
CA VAL A 330 -3.59 31.73 -6.23
C VAL A 330 -2.43 32.39 -7.00
N ARG A 331 -2.63 32.70 -8.29
CA ARG A 331 -1.65 33.41 -9.14
C ARG A 331 -1.92 34.91 -9.23
N SER A 332 -2.98 35.41 -8.59
CA SER A 332 -3.34 36.82 -8.62
C SER A 332 -2.48 37.65 -7.65
N ALA A 333 -2.42 38.95 -7.89
CA ALA A 333 -1.79 39.90 -6.97
C ALA A 333 -2.48 39.89 -5.60
N ALA A 334 -3.80 39.70 -5.55
CA ALA A 334 -4.58 39.63 -4.31
C ALA A 334 -4.19 38.43 -3.42
N PHE A 335 -3.83 37.29 -4.02
CA PHE A 335 -3.29 36.18 -3.25
C PHE A 335 -1.87 36.47 -2.77
N ALA A 336 -1.03 37.04 -3.65
CA ALA A 336 0.35 37.37 -3.33
C ALA A 336 0.48 38.43 -2.22
N SER A 337 -0.47 39.36 -2.14
CA SER A 337 -0.54 40.41 -1.12
C SER A 337 -1.09 39.95 0.23
N GLY A 338 -1.62 38.72 0.35
CA GLY A 338 -2.16 38.22 1.61
C GLY A 338 -3.48 38.86 2.04
N GLU A 339 -4.10 39.73 1.23
CA GLU A 339 -5.33 40.48 1.56
C GLU A 339 -6.48 39.56 2.02
N PHE A 340 -6.56 38.35 1.47
CA PHE A 340 -7.59 37.37 1.82
C PHE A 340 -7.48 36.84 3.27
N LEU A 341 -6.34 37.03 3.94
CA LEU A 341 -6.10 36.68 5.33
C LEU A 341 -6.58 37.77 6.29
N GLU A 342 -6.69 39.01 5.81
CA GLU A 342 -7.04 40.18 6.60
C GLU A 342 -8.56 40.37 6.58
N ALA A 343 -9.26 39.83 7.57
CA ALA A 343 -10.69 40.07 7.76
C ALA A 343 -11.03 40.28 9.22
N GLU A 344 -11.64 41.43 9.54
CA GLU A 344 -11.90 41.89 10.91
C GLU A 344 -12.79 40.94 11.74
N ASP A 345 -13.70 40.19 11.08
CA ASP A 345 -14.67 39.29 11.75
C ASP A 345 -14.22 37.81 11.83
N TRP A 346 -12.97 37.51 11.44
CA TRP A 346 -12.45 36.16 11.33
C TRP A 346 -11.13 36.01 12.10
N ASN A 347 -10.90 34.86 12.74
CA ASN A 347 -9.63 34.63 13.43
C ASN A 347 -8.46 34.79 12.42
N PRO A 348 -7.50 35.72 12.66
CA PRO A 348 -6.38 35.91 11.73
C PRO A 348 -5.26 34.90 11.94
N ASN A 349 -5.21 34.24 13.11
CA ASN A 349 -4.14 33.32 13.45
C ASN A 349 -4.39 31.93 12.87
N ILE A 350 -3.78 31.65 11.73
CA ILE A 350 -3.79 30.32 11.11
C ILE A 350 -2.84 29.39 11.87
N ASP A 351 -3.37 28.25 12.28
CA ASP A 351 -2.64 27.21 12.99
C ASP A 351 -2.04 26.15 12.07
N ALA A 352 -2.64 25.95 10.89
CA ALA A 352 -2.14 25.04 9.87
C ALA A 352 -2.68 25.43 8.48
N ALA A 353 -1.86 25.19 7.45
CA ALA A 353 -2.28 25.40 6.07
C ALA A 353 -2.06 24.14 5.20
N PHE A 354 -3.04 23.86 4.36
CA PHE A 354 -3.04 22.73 3.42
C PHE A 354 -3.14 23.24 1.99
N VAL A 355 -2.20 22.85 1.14
CA VAL A 355 -2.22 23.21 -0.28
C VAL A 355 -2.54 21.96 -1.10
N CYS A 356 -3.74 21.93 -1.68
CA CYS A 356 -4.37 20.77 -2.30
C CYS A 356 -4.59 20.95 -3.81
N LEU A 357 -3.69 21.67 -4.47
CA LEU A 357 -3.79 21.98 -5.90
C LEU A 357 -3.33 20.78 -6.76
N PRO A 358 -3.93 20.57 -7.95
CA PRO A 358 -3.66 19.40 -8.78
C PRO A 358 -2.30 19.43 -9.47
N ARG A 359 -1.73 20.63 -9.71
CA ARG A 359 -0.41 20.80 -10.35
C ARG A 359 0.65 21.11 -9.31
N ASP A 360 1.65 20.24 -9.20
CA ASP A 360 2.73 20.31 -8.21
C ASP A 360 3.49 21.64 -8.24
N SER A 361 3.75 22.20 -9.42
CA SER A 361 4.43 23.49 -9.57
C SER A 361 3.63 24.66 -8.98
N ILE A 362 2.31 24.65 -9.17
CA ILE A 362 1.42 25.67 -8.61
C ILE A 362 1.29 25.46 -7.10
N ALA A 363 1.16 24.21 -6.64
CA ALA A 363 1.10 23.88 -5.22
C ALA A 363 2.35 24.35 -4.46
N ALA A 364 3.54 24.11 -5.01
CA ALA A 364 4.80 24.59 -4.44
C ALA A 364 4.86 26.12 -4.40
N PHE A 365 4.53 26.79 -5.50
CA PHE A 365 4.50 28.25 -5.56
C PHE A 365 3.56 28.86 -4.51
N THR A 366 2.35 28.29 -4.38
CA THR A 366 1.36 28.70 -3.39
C THR A 366 1.90 28.52 -1.97
N ALA A 367 2.51 27.38 -1.66
CA ALA A 367 3.09 27.11 -0.35
C ALA A 367 4.19 28.12 0.03
N LEU A 368 5.09 28.41 -0.92
CA LEU A 368 6.16 29.41 -0.72
C LEU A 368 5.59 30.82 -0.56
N THR A 369 4.50 31.14 -1.26
CA THR A 369 3.80 32.42 -1.13
C THR A 369 3.17 32.55 0.26
N LEU A 370 2.48 31.50 0.74
CA LEU A 370 1.89 31.47 2.08
C LEU A 370 2.95 31.61 3.17
N ARG A 371 4.13 31.00 3.01
CA ARG A 371 5.22 31.10 3.99
C ARG A 371 5.70 32.52 4.26
N ARG A 372 5.50 33.45 3.31
CA ARG A 372 5.82 34.88 3.51
C ARG A 372 4.89 35.58 4.49
N TRP A 373 3.69 35.02 4.69
CA TRP A 373 2.63 35.59 5.51
C TRP A 373 2.40 34.80 6.81
N LEU A 374 2.72 33.50 6.81
CA LEU A 374 2.58 32.62 7.97
C LEU A 374 3.90 32.50 8.74
N SER A 375 3.83 32.44 10.07
CA SER A 375 5.01 32.25 10.91
C SER A 375 5.70 30.92 10.60
N ALA A 376 7.00 30.81 10.89
CA ALA A 376 7.78 29.59 10.62
C ALA A 376 7.29 28.35 11.40
N GLU A 377 6.54 28.56 12.49
CA GLU A 377 5.96 27.51 13.32
C GLU A 377 4.69 26.90 12.71
N VAL A 378 3.99 27.64 11.83
CA VAL A 378 2.76 27.14 11.19
C VAL A 378 3.13 26.08 10.15
N PRO A 379 2.68 24.83 10.30
CA PRO A 379 2.92 23.80 9.31
C PRO A 379 2.15 24.12 8.01
N ILE A 380 2.86 24.08 6.87
CA ILE A 380 2.26 24.14 5.53
C ILE A 380 2.45 22.79 4.87
N ILE A 381 1.36 22.04 4.73
CA ILE A 381 1.34 20.71 4.14
C ILE A 381 0.93 20.83 2.68
N VAL A 382 1.78 20.37 1.78
CA VAL A 382 1.62 20.54 0.33
C VAL A 382 1.41 19.19 -0.33
N ARG A 383 0.26 19.03 -0.98
CA ARG A 383 -0.02 17.86 -1.80
C ARG A 383 0.88 17.88 -3.03
N MET A 384 1.60 16.78 -3.24
CA MET A 384 2.44 16.52 -4.40
C MET A 384 1.97 15.25 -5.11
N SER A 385 2.26 15.14 -6.41
CA SER A 385 1.92 13.94 -7.16
C SER A 385 2.87 12.80 -6.83
N GLU A 386 4.15 13.09 -6.59
CA GLU A 386 5.21 12.16 -6.15
C GLU A 386 6.14 12.86 -5.14
N GLU A 387 6.87 12.10 -4.31
CA GLU A 387 7.85 12.66 -3.36
C GLU A 387 9.20 13.07 -4.01
N THR A 388 9.31 12.97 -5.33
CA THR A 388 10.56 13.32 -6.05
C THR A 388 10.50 14.71 -6.68
N GLY A 389 11.66 15.32 -6.90
CA GLY A 389 11.78 16.61 -7.59
C GLY A 389 11.47 17.80 -6.70
N ILE A 390 10.37 18.50 -6.95
CA ILE A 390 10.00 19.72 -6.21
C ILE A 390 9.76 19.41 -4.73
N ALA A 391 9.20 18.24 -4.42
CA ALA A 391 9.00 17.78 -3.05
C ALA A 391 10.32 17.73 -2.26
N THR A 392 11.38 17.20 -2.86
CA THR A 392 12.71 17.08 -2.25
C THR A 392 13.35 18.46 -1.97
N LEU A 393 13.08 19.43 -2.85
CA LEU A 393 13.51 20.82 -2.64
C LEU A 393 12.77 21.50 -1.49
N LEU A 394 11.50 21.17 -1.26
CA LEU A 394 10.71 21.73 -0.16
C LEU A 394 11.11 21.14 1.20
N GLU A 395 11.62 19.90 1.22
CA GLU A 395 12.04 19.20 2.45
C GLU A 395 13.48 19.51 2.89
N THR A 396 14.25 20.25 2.09
CA THR A 396 15.64 20.60 2.44
C THR A 396 15.64 21.64 3.57
N GLN A 397 15.69 21.14 4.82
CA GLN A 397 15.49 21.92 6.05
C GLN A 397 16.74 22.66 6.54
N GLU A 398 17.94 22.31 6.07
CA GLU A 398 19.18 22.90 6.61
C GLU A 398 19.42 24.31 6.05
N GLY A 399 19.04 25.33 6.85
CA GLY A 399 19.53 26.70 6.73
C GLY A 399 18.66 27.69 5.94
N ASN A 400 17.51 27.28 5.40
CA ASN A 400 16.65 28.18 4.63
C ASN A 400 15.33 28.50 5.36
N ALA A 401 15.25 29.70 5.95
CA ALA A 401 14.07 30.21 6.65
C ALA A 401 12.78 30.19 5.79
N VAL A 402 12.92 30.23 4.46
CA VAL A 402 11.80 30.21 3.50
C VAL A 402 11.16 28.82 3.36
N LEU A 403 11.83 27.76 3.78
CA LEU A 403 11.35 26.37 3.68
C LEU A 403 10.96 25.76 5.03
N SER A 404 11.25 26.46 6.13
CA SER A 404 10.91 26.01 7.49
C SER A 404 9.41 25.71 7.61
N GLY A 405 9.07 24.54 8.13
CA GLY A 405 7.69 24.10 8.35
C GLY A 405 6.89 23.80 7.08
N VAL A 406 7.48 23.84 5.88
CA VAL A 406 6.83 23.39 4.64
C VAL A 406 7.12 21.91 4.44
N ARG A 407 6.08 21.11 4.20
CA ARG A 407 6.21 19.66 3.98
C ARG A 407 5.49 19.22 2.74
N ALA A 408 6.17 18.43 1.91
CA ALA A 408 5.56 17.76 0.77
C ALA A 408 4.95 16.42 1.20
N VAL A 409 3.81 16.08 0.61
CA VAL A 409 3.13 14.80 0.84
C VAL A 409 2.82 14.19 -0.53
N GLY A 410 3.56 13.13 -0.88
CA GLY A 410 3.41 12.42 -2.16
C GLY A 410 2.21 11.50 -2.15
N LEU A 411 1.18 11.84 -2.93
CA LEU A 411 -0.06 11.04 -2.97
C LEU A 411 0.16 9.65 -3.53
N ALA A 412 1.06 9.53 -4.48
CA ALA A 412 1.39 8.29 -5.13
C ALA A 412 1.83 7.20 -4.15
N GLU A 413 2.74 7.56 -3.25
CA GLU A 413 3.36 6.67 -2.28
C GLU A 413 2.33 6.28 -1.21
N ILE A 414 1.48 7.22 -0.80
CA ILE A 414 0.43 7.04 0.21
C ILE A 414 -0.73 6.20 -0.31
N THR A 415 -1.22 6.51 -1.51
CA THR A 415 -2.48 5.96 -2.03
C THR A 415 -2.31 4.62 -2.73
N CYS A 416 -1.07 4.26 -3.09
CA CYS A 416 -0.74 2.98 -3.70
C CYS A 416 0.09 2.09 -2.77
N ASN A 417 0.14 2.41 -1.46
CA ASN A 417 0.80 1.58 -0.48
C ASN A 417 0.05 0.25 -0.35
N LEU A 418 0.74 -0.84 -0.66
CA LEU A 418 0.21 -2.20 -0.62
C LEU A 418 -0.44 -2.54 0.72
N ASN A 419 0.12 -2.05 1.83
CA ASN A 419 -0.44 -2.31 3.15
C ASN A 419 -1.75 -1.55 3.39
N THR A 420 -1.90 -0.35 2.85
CA THR A 420 -3.15 0.41 2.96
C THR A 420 -4.24 -0.14 2.03
N VAL A 421 -3.85 -0.59 0.83
CA VAL A 421 -4.77 -1.16 -0.15
C VAL A 421 -5.19 -2.59 0.22
N LEU A 422 -4.27 -3.44 0.70
CA LEU A 422 -4.57 -4.82 1.08
C LEU A 422 -4.92 -5.02 2.55
N GLY A 423 -4.33 -4.22 3.43
CA GLY A 423 -4.51 -4.36 4.88
C GLY A 423 -5.83 -3.78 5.38
N GLY A 424 -6.57 -3.05 4.55
CA GLY A 424 -7.92 -2.57 4.83
C GLY A 424 -8.03 -1.88 6.20
N THR A 425 -9.10 -2.19 6.93
CA THR A 425 -9.33 -1.68 8.29
C THR A 425 -8.19 -2.05 9.26
N ARG A 426 -7.63 -3.26 9.16
CA ARG A 426 -6.59 -3.75 10.08
C ARG A 426 -5.36 -2.85 10.08
N GLU A 427 -4.86 -2.49 8.90
CA GLU A 427 -3.69 -1.60 8.79
C GLU A 427 -4.01 -0.19 9.30
N GLN A 428 -5.22 0.31 9.03
CA GLN A 428 -5.65 1.63 9.51
C GLN A 428 -5.72 1.69 11.04
N LEU A 429 -6.24 0.64 11.67
CA LEU A 429 -6.27 0.51 13.13
C LEU A 429 -4.85 0.40 13.70
N ALA A 430 -3.98 -0.42 13.11
CA ALA A 430 -2.59 -0.56 13.53
C ALA A 430 -1.83 0.78 13.51
N GLN A 431 -2.02 1.58 12.46
CA GLN A 431 -1.44 2.92 12.36
C GLN A 431 -1.99 3.88 13.43
N ALA A 432 -3.31 3.82 13.68
CA ALA A 432 -3.95 4.69 14.67
C ALA A 432 -3.54 4.34 16.10
N ILE A 433 -3.36 3.06 16.41
CA ILE A 433 -2.80 2.55 17.67
C ILE A 433 -1.38 3.10 17.88
N HIS A 434 -0.51 2.93 16.87
CA HIS A 434 0.87 3.43 16.93
C HIS A 434 0.92 4.94 17.13
N GLN A 435 0.05 5.67 16.43
CA GLN A 435 -0.03 7.11 16.54
C GLN A 435 -0.49 7.56 17.93
N GLY A 436 -1.44 6.83 18.54
CA GLY A 436 -1.78 6.99 19.94
C GLY A 436 -0.54 6.80 20.82
N TYR A 437 0.19 5.70 20.66
CA TYR A 437 1.40 5.46 21.44
C TYR A 437 2.40 6.63 21.34
N ILE A 438 2.68 7.15 20.14
CA ILE A 438 3.56 8.30 19.95
C ILE A 438 3.07 9.51 20.76
N GLN A 439 1.77 9.81 20.75
CA GLN A 439 1.23 10.94 21.50
C GLN A 439 1.49 10.85 23.00
N ASP A 440 1.27 9.67 23.59
CA ASP A 440 1.50 9.46 25.02
C ASP A 440 2.98 9.60 25.35
N GLN A 441 3.87 9.19 24.45
CA GLN A 441 5.30 9.37 24.67
C GLN A 441 5.72 10.84 24.56
N LEU A 442 5.12 11.60 23.65
CA LEU A 442 5.36 13.03 23.50
C LEU A 442 4.86 13.83 24.72
N THR A 443 3.70 13.48 25.28
CA THR A 443 3.20 14.13 26.51
C THR A 443 4.09 13.86 27.72
N LEU A 444 4.77 12.71 27.74
CA LEU A 444 5.83 12.37 28.70
C LEU A 444 7.19 13.02 28.39
N GLY A 445 7.27 13.87 27.36
CA GLY A 445 8.49 14.58 26.97
C GLY A 445 9.56 13.69 26.33
N LYS A 446 9.22 12.48 25.88
CA LYS A 446 10.16 11.59 25.19
C LYS A 446 10.39 12.03 23.75
N THR A 447 11.59 11.77 23.24
CA THR A 447 11.94 12.03 21.84
C THR A 447 12.26 10.74 21.10
N VAL A 448 12.30 10.82 19.76
CA VAL A 448 12.72 9.70 18.90
C VAL A 448 14.15 9.23 19.21
N ALA A 449 15.00 10.12 19.73
CA ALA A 449 16.37 9.78 20.14
C ALA A 449 16.37 8.89 21.40
N ASP A 450 15.44 9.14 22.33
CA ASP A 450 15.31 8.35 23.57
C ASP A 450 14.61 7.01 23.33
N ASN A 451 13.67 6.99 22.38
CA ASN A 451 12.82 5.84 22.12
C ASN A 451 12.65 5.60 20.61
N PRO A 452 13.42 4.66 20.03
CA PRO A 452 13.33 4.32 18.60
C PRO A 452 11.94 3.84 18.15
N SER A 453 11.09 3.38 19.08
CA SER A 453 9.70 3.02 18.78
C SER A 453 8.82 4.23 18.46
N MET A 454 9.29 5.47 18.66
CA MET A 454 8.56 6.70 18.31
C MET A 454 8.77 7.14 16.85
N ARG A 455 9.49 6.35 16.04
CA ARG A 455 9.64 6.62 14.60
C ARG A 455 8.28 6.62 13.89
N SER A 456 8.21 7.34 12.78
CA SER A 456 7.03 7.38 11.91
C SER A 456 6.67 5.96 11.45
N TRP A 457 5.39 5.75 11.12
CA TRP A 457 4.94 4.42 10.68
C TRP A 457 5.76 3.90 9.49
N HIS A 458 6.17 4.77 8.55
CA HIS A 458 6.95 4.37 7.38
C HIS A 458 8.33 3.81 7.77
N GLU A 459 9.01 4.45 8.73
CA GLU A 459 10.34 4.07 9.19
C GLU A 459 10.35 3.04 10.32
N LEU A 460 9.17 2.68 10.84
CA LEU A 460 9.05 1.74 11.94
C LEU A 460 9.51 0.32 11.51
N PRO A 461 10.33 -0.36 12.34
CA PRO A 461 10.75 -1.73 12.10
C PRO A 461 9.59 -2.72 11.88
N PRO A 462 9.75 -3.76 11.04
CA PRO A 462 8.67 -4.71 10.73
C PRO A 462 8.09 -5.44 11.94
N ASP A 463 8.90 -5.75 12.95
CA ASP A 463 8.46 -6.40 14.18
C ASP A 463 7.51 -5.50 14.99
N LEU A 464 7.81 -4.20 15.11
CA LEU A 464 6.94 -3.24 15.78
C LEU A 464 5.66 -2.94 14.98
N LYS A 465 5.74 -2.90 13.65
CA LYS A 465 4.54 -2.83 12.79
C LYS A 465 3.63 -4.04 13.00
N ASN A 466 4.21 -5.24 13.07
CA ASN A 466 3.46 -6.46 13.29
C ASN A 466 2.84 -6.52 14.68
N SER A 467 3.50 -5.97 15.70
CA SER A 467 2.94 -5.84 17.06
C SER A 467 1.66 -4.99 17.10
N ASN A 468 1.67 -3.84 16.39
CA ASN A 468 0.47 -2.99 16.25
C ASN A 468 -0.63 -3.65 15.42
N ARG A 469 -0.28 -4.45 14.40
CA ARG A 469 -1.26 -5.23 13.61
C ARG A 469 -1.90 -6.34 14.44
N ALA A 470 -1.11 -7.05 15.23
CA ALA A 470 -1.61 -8.06 16.15
C ALA A 470 -2.53 -7.44 17.22
N GLN A 471 -2.22 -6.22 17.67
CA GLN A 471 -3.11 -5.45 18.54
C GLN A 471 -4.46 -5.19 17.88
N ALA A 472 -4.45 -4.73 16.63
CA ALA A 472 -5.66 -4.48 15.86
C ALA A 472 -6.49 -5.75 15.67
N ASP A 473 -5.84 -6.90 15.42
CA ASP A 473 -6.50 -8.20 15.27
C ASP A 473 -7.21 -8.65 16.55
N ASP A 474 -6.69 -8.28 17.72
CA ASP A 474 -7.23 -8.69 19.02
C ASP A 474 -8.38 -7.79 19.52
N ILE A 475 -8.60 -6.61 18.92
CA ILE A 475 -9.65 -5.67 19.31
C ILE A 475 -11.04 -6.34 19.42
N PRO A 476 -11.52 -7.10 18.42
CA PRO A 476 -12.85 -7.72 18.51
C PRO A 476 -12.95 -8.78 19.61
N ILE A 477 -11.83 -9.41 20.00
CA ILE A 477 -11.79 -10.40 21.08
C ILE A 477 -11.89 -9.67 22.43
N LYS A 478 -11.09 -8.62 22.60
CA LYS A 478 -11.11 -7.73 23.78
C LYS A 478 -12.47 -7.12 24.03
N LEU A 479 -13.08 -6.51 22.99
CA LEU A 479 -14.40 -5.89 23.13
C LEU A 479 -15.45 -6.92 23.60
N ARG A 480 -15.43 -8.14 23.05
CA ARG A 480 -16.36 -9.21 23.48
C ARG A 480 -16.19 -9.59 24.94
N ALA A 481 -14.97 -9.52 25.50
CA ALA A 481 -14.71 -9.82 26.91
C ALA A 481 -15.44 -8.84 27.86
N VAL A 482 -15.70 -7.60 27.41
CA VAL A 482 -16.45 -6.57 28.16
C VAL A 482 -17.87 -6.37 27.62
N LYS A 483 -18.42 -7.37 26.91
CA LYS A 483 -19.75 -7.31 26.27
C LYS A 483 -19.91 -6.10 25.36
N CYS A 484 -18.88 -5.78 24.59
CA CYS A 484 -18.89 -4.79 23.54
C CYS A 484 -18.60 -5.42 22.19
N GLU A 485 -19.01 -4.74 21.14
CA GLU A 485 -18.58 -5.02 19.78
C GLU A 485 -18.30 -3.73 19.03
N MET A 486 -17.48 -3.82 17.98
CA MET A 486 -17.25 -2.72 17.05
C MET A 486 -18.16 -2.87 15.84
N ARG A 487 -18.85 -1.79 15.47
CA ARG A 487 -19.72 -1.72 14.30
C ARG A 487 -19.26 -0.58 13.40
N LEU A 488 -19.21 -0.82 12.09
CA LEU A 488 -18.91 0.24 11.14
C LEU A 488 -20.04 1.28 11.16
N LYS A 489 -19.69 2.54 11.41
CA LYS A 489 -20.63 3.67 11.45
C LYS A 489 -20.07 4.80 10.59
N ALA A 490 -20.43 4.77 9.30
CA ALA A 490 -19.95 5.75 8.32
C ALA A 490 -20.61 7.15 8.47
N THR A 491 -21.73 7.23 9.17
CA THR A 491 -22.53 8.45 9.37
C THR A 491 -22.41 8.97 10.79
N GLU A 492 -22.23 10.28 10.93
CA GLU A 492 -22.19 10.97 12.21
C GLU A 492 -23.57 11.06 12.90
N PRO A 493 -23.63 11.23 14.24
CA PRO A 493 -22.50 11.20 15.17
C PRO A 493 -22.03 9.77 15.47
N ILE A 494 -20.71 9.57 15.53
CA ILE A 494 -20.13 8.36 16.13
C ILE A 494 -20.06 8.56 17.65
N ASN A 495 -20.73 7.69 18.41
CA ASN A 495 -20.69 7.80 19.87
C ASN A 495 -19.41 7.14 20.39
N VAL A 496 -18.60 7.92 21.11
CA VAL A 496 -17.43 7.43 21.83
C VAL A 496 -17.86 7.08 23.24
N ILE A 497 -17.87 5.79 23.59
CA ILE A 497 -18.18 5.35 24.94
C ILE A 497 -16.96 5.46 25.85
N GLU A 498 -17.20 5.60 27.14
CA GLU A 498 -16.16 5.43 28.16
C GLU A 498 -16.27 4.01 28.75
N PHE A 499 -15.12 3.36 28.92
CA PHE A 499 -15.03 2.12 29.67
C PHE A 499 -14.97 2.42 31.17
N SER A 500 -15.58 1.57 31.98
CA SER A 500 -15.42 1.63 33.44
C SER A 500 -14.01 1.22 33.87
N ASP A 501 -13.58 1.61 35.06
CA ASP A 501 -12.25 1.27 35.58
C ASP A 501 -12.00 -0.24 35.60
N ASN A 502 -13.01 -1.04 35.97
CA ASN A 502 -12.92 -2.50 35.96
C ASN A 502 -12.70 -3.08 34.55
N GLU A 503 -13.33 -2.46 33.54
CA GLU A 503 -13.15 -2.87 32.14
C GLU A 503 -11.77 -2.46 31.64
N ILE A 504 -11.29 -1.28 32.03
CA ILE A 504 -9.95 -0.82 31.68
C ILE A 504 -8.90 -1.79 32.23
N GLU A 505 -8.99 -2.16 33.51
CA GLU A 505 -8.05 -3.11 34.13
C GLU A 505 -8.08 -4.48 33.45
N LEU A 506 -9.27 -5.04 33.20
CA LEU A 506 -9.41 -6.34 32.55
C LEU A 506 -8.80 -6.35 31.14
N LEU A 507 -9.08 -5.32 30.35
CA LEU A 507 -8.59 -5.20 28.98
C LEU A 507 -7.09 -4.89 28.94
N ALA A 508 -6.58 -4.11 29.89
CA ALA A 508 -5.16 -3.78 30.01
C ALA A 508 -4.35 -5.02 30.42
N GLU A 509 -4.82 -5.81 31.38
CA GLU A 509 -4.19 -7.10 31.73
C GLU A 509 -4.17 -8.04 30.52
N THR A 510 -5.28 -8.12 29.79
CA THR A 510 -5.38 -8.96 28.59
C THR A 510 -4.39 -8.52 27.53
N GLU A 511 -4.22 -7.21 27.35
CA GLU A 511 -3.24 -6.66 26.43
C GLU A 511 -1.80 -6.97 26.83
N HIS A 512 -1.46 -6.74 28.11
CA HIS A 512 -0.14 -7.03 28.63
C HIS A 512 0.22 -8.51 28.45
N ARG A 513 -0.73 -9.41 28.74
CA ARG A 513 -0.55 -10.86 28.53
C ARG A 513 -0.29 -11.20 27.07
N ARG A 514 -1.00 -10.56 26.13
CA ARG A 514 -0.78 -10.71 24.69
C ARG A 514 0.61 -10.23 24.30
N PHE A 515 1.02 -9.05 24.78
CA PHE A 515 2.34 -8.48 24.52
C PHE A 515 3.47 -9.36 25.06
N VAL A 516 3.37 -9.83 26.31
CA VAL A 516 4.37 -10.73 26.91
C VAL A 516 4.52 -11.99 26.08
N LYS A 517 3.40 -12.65 25.74
CA LYS A 517 3.42 -13.86 24.90
C LYS A 517 4.07 -13.61 23.53
N GLU A 518 3.71 -12.51 22.87
CA GLU A 518 4.29 -12.12 21.58
C GLU A 518 5.82 -11.93 21.69
N ARG A 519 6.29 -11.32 22.78
CA ARG A 519 7.72 -11.11 23.04
C ARG A 519 8.44 -12.43 23.33
N GLU A 520 7.85 -13.30 24.14
CA GLU A 520 8.38 -14.65 24.41
C GLU A 520 8.49 -15.49 23.13
N ASP A 521 7.45 -15.50 22.29
CA ASP A 521 7.44 -16.18 21.00
C ASP A 521 8.51 -15.62 20.03
N ALA A 522 8.84 -14.32 20.16
CA ALA A 522 9.94 -13.67 19.46
C ALA A 522 11.32 -13.87 20.12
N GLY A 523 11.41 -14.72 21.15
CA GLY A 523 12.65 -15.06 21.85
C GLY A 523 13.16 -13.95 22.77
N TRP A 524 12.26 -13.13 23.32
CA TRP A 524 12.61 -12.22 24.41
C TRP A 524 12.50 -12.92 25.76
N GLU A 525 13.37 -12.53 26.67
CA GLU A 525 13.43 -13.08 28.02
C GLU A 525 13.39 -11.98 29.07
N TYR A 526 13.01 -12.36 30.28
CA TYR A 526 13.12 -11.46 31.43
C TYR A 526 14.58 -11.07 31.68
N GLY A 527 14.81 -9.79 31.97
CA GLY A 527 16.09 -9.30 32.49
C GLY A 527 15.88 -8.01 33.28
N GLU A 528 16.68 -7.80 34.32
CA GLU A 528 16.53 -6.66 35.24
C GLU A 528 16.63 -5.30 34.55
N VAL A 529 17.34 -5.23 33.40
CA VAL A 529 17.50 -4.03 32.59
C VAL A 529 17.09 -4.33 31.15
N LYS A 530 16.44 -3.35 30.51
CA LYS A 530 16.04 -3.45 29.11
C LYS A 530 17.28 -3.47 28.22
N ASP A 531 17.46 -4.57 27.48
CA ASP A 531 18.54 -4.77 26.52
C ASP A 531 17.95 -5.28 25.20
N VAL A 532 17.76 -4.36 24.26
CA VAL A 532 17.17 -4.67 22.95
C VAL A 532 18.06 -5.59 22.12
N LYS A 533 19.39 -5.50 22.27
CA LYS A 533 20.35 -6.28 21.48
C LYS A 533 20.30 -7.75 21.87
N ASN A 534 20.16 -8.03 23.17
CA ASN A 534 20.07 -9.38 23.72
C ASN A 534 18.63 -9.84 23.98
N ARG A 535 17.62 -9.08 23.51
CA ARG A 535 16.18 -9.35 23.67
C ARG A 535 15.77 -9.56 25.14
N LYS A 536 16.29 -8.72 26.05
CA LYS A 536 15.89 -8.74 27.46
C LYS A 536 15.04 -7.55 27.83
N SER A 537 14.02 -7.78 28.66
CA SER A 537 13.17 -6.70 29.16
C SER A 537 12.68 -7.00 30.58
N PRO A 538 12.69 -6.01 31.49
CA PRO A 538 12.20 -6.18 32.86
C PRO A 538 10.68 -6.31 32.93
N TYR A 539 9.98 -5.93 31.85
CA TYR A 539 8.52 -5.88 31.79
C TYR A 539 7.88 -7.22 31.39
N LEU A 540 8.68 -8.28 31.16
CA LEU A 540 8.18 -9.62 30.81
C LEU A 540 7.87 -10.42 32.07
N VAL A 541 6.93 -9.90 32.85
CA VAL A 541 6.40 -10.49 34.09
C VAL A 541 4.87 -10.47 34.07
N ALA A 542 4.24 -11.21 34.98
CA ALA A 542 2.78 -11.22 35.09
C ALA A 542 2.23 -9.85 35.50
N TRP A 543 0.98 -9.54 35.14
CA TRP A 543 0.33 -8.27 35.47
C TRP A 543 0.22 -8.01 36.98
N SER A 544 0.01 -9.08 37.75
CA SER A 544 -0.07 -9.06 39.22
C SER A 544 1.29 -9.09 39.91
N ASP A 545 2.40 -9.08 39.17
CA ASP A 545 3.74 -9.09 39.73
C ASP A 545 4.15 -7.68 40.19
N ASP A 546 4.59 -7.55 41.44
CA ASP A 546 5.02 -6.27 42.02
C ASP A 546 6.23 -5.65 41.29
N ARG A 547 6.97 -6.46 40.52
CA ARG A 547 8.08 -5.98 39.69
C ARG A 547 7.62 -5.20 38.47
N LEU A 548 6.34 -5.27 38.08
CA LEU A 548 5.78 -4.50 36.98
C LEU A 548 5.36 -3.11 37.48
N PRO A 549 6.10 -2.04 37.11
CA PRO A 549 5.81 -0.70 37.59
C PRO A 549 4.45 -0.18 37.11
N GLU A 550 3.77 0.65 37.91
CA GLU A 550 2.46 1.20 37.56
C GLU A 550 2.51 2.13 36.34
N ASP A 551 3.61 2.87 36.13
CA ASP A 551 3.82 3.69 34.94
C ASP A 551 3.95 2.84 33.65
N VAL A 552 4.39 1.59 33.78
CA VAL A 552 4.42 0.63 32.67
C VAL A 552 3.03 0.05 32.41
N LYS A 553 2.27 -0.29 33.46
CA LYS A 553 0.86 -0.71 33.32
C LYS A 553 -0.01 0.37 32.70
N ASP A 554 0.30 1.64 32.99
CA ASP A 554 -0.41 2.78 32.41
C ASP A 554 -0.28 2.86 30.89
N TYR A 555 0.74 2.26 30.27
CA TYR A 555 0.79 2.14 28.80
C TYR A 555 -0.38 1.32 28.26
N ASP A 556 -0.67 0.16 28.85
CA ASP A 556 -1.78 -0.69 28.45
C ASP A 556 -3.14 -0.06 28.81
N ARG A 557 -3.25 0.54 30.01
CA ARG A 557 -4.48 1.25 30.42
C ARG A 557 -4.78 2.43 29.50
N ASN A 558 -3.79 3.25 29.14
CA ASN A 558 -3.97 4.38 28.24
C ASN A 558 -4.26 3.94 26.81
N ALA A 559 -3.70 2.81 26.35
CA ALA A 559 -4.07 2.21 25.08
C ALA A 559 -5.55 1.79 25.08
N VAL A 560 -6.02 1.16 26.15
CA VAL A 560 -7.43 0.74 26.30
C VAL A 560 -8.38 1.94 26.40
N ARG A 561 -8.04 2.95 27.21
CA ARG A 561 -8.85 4.18 27.34
C ARG A 561 -9.09 4.88 26.00
N ARG A 562 -8.09 4.84 25.11
CA ARG A 562 -8.16 5.47 23.79
C ARG A 562 -8.75 4.57 22.71
N LEU A 563 -8.97 3.29 22.99
CA LEU A 563 -9.50 2.34 22.02
C LEU A 563 -10.83 2.80 21.39
N PRO A 564 -11.84 3.30 22.15
CA PRO A 564 -13.08 3.79 21.56
C PRO A 564 -12.84 4.97 20.60
N MET A 565 -11.93 5.89 20.97
CA MET A 565 -11.55 7.04 20.15
C MET A 565 -10.81 6.63 18.88
N ILE A 566 -9.86 5.68 18.98
CA ILE A 566 -9.13 5.12 17.83
C ILE A 566 -10.11 4.47 16.85
N LEU A 567 -11.07 3.69 17.37
CA LEU A 567 -12.11 3.05 16.57
C LEU A 567 -13.03 4.09 15.91
N ALA A 568 -13.44 5.13 16.64
CA ALA A 568 -14.24 6.21 16.07
C ALA A 568 -13.50 6.93 14.95
N LYS A 569 -12.20 7.21 15.12
CA LYS A 569 -11.35 7.74 14.04
C LYS A 569 -11.22 6.75 12.87
N ALA A 570 -11.42 5.47 13.05
CA ALA A 570 -11.47 4.48 11.97
C ALA A 570 -12.89 4.27 11.40
N ASP A 571 -13.86 5.12 11.75
CA ASP A 571 -15.28 5.04 11.38
C ASP A 571 -16.03 3.84 12.02
N TYR A 572 -15.55 3.37 13.17
CA TYR A 572 -16.18 2.32 13.97
C TYR A 572 -16.75 2.88 15.27
N GLU A 573 -17.99 2.52 15.57
CA GLU A 573 -18.62 2.75 16.86
C GLU A 573 -18.47 1.50 17.75
N VAL A 574 -18.20 1.71 19.03
CA VAL A 574 -18.25 0.63 20.02
C VAL A 574 -19.65 0.58 20.63
N SER A 575 -20.37 -0.52 20.41
CA SER A 575 -21.70 -0.75 20.99
C SER A 575 -21.64 -1.80 22.09
N ARG A 576 -22.37 -1.54 23.19
CA ARG A 576 -22.63 -2.53 24.24
C ARG A 576 -23.58 -3.60 23.67
N ILE A 577 -23.24 -4.86 23.88
CA ILE A 577 -24.09 -6.02 23.54
C ILE A 577 -25.01 -6.25 24.74
N GLU A 578 -26.32 -6.18 24.50
CA GLU A 578 -27.35 -6.48 25.51
C GLU A 578 -27.35 -7.95 25.95
#